data_AF-A0A371K6P4-F1
#
_entry.id   AF-A0A371K6P4-F1
#
_cell.length_a   1.000
_cell.length_b   1.000
_cell.length_c   1.000
_cell.angle_alpha   90.00
_cell.angle_beta   90.00
_cell.angle_gamma   90.00
#
_symmetry.space_group_name_H-M   'P 1'
#
loop_
_entity.id
_entity.type
_entity.pdbx_description
1 polymer ?
#
loop_
_entity_poly.entity_id
_entity_poly.type
_entity_poly.pdbx_seq_one_letter_code
_entity_poly.pdbx_strand_id
1 'polypeptide(L)' 'MNKKTTAFWKRPKPGKTKPSKPLAPNQLEAAKARAEAAGRRYPNLVDNAWAARHVLAQPDRDEEQAQE' A
#
# COMPACT_ATOMS: atom_id res chain seq x y z
N MET A 1 10.53 -14.90 39.07
CA MET A 1 10.05 -15.37 37.74
C MET A 1 10.78 -14.58 36.66
N ASN A 2 11.95 -15.06 36.25
CA ASN A 2 12.83 -14.31 35.35
C ASN A 2 12.38 -14.60 33.92
N LYS A 3 11.77 -13.60 33.26
CA LYS A 3 11.40 -13.69 31.85
C LYS A 3 12.67 -13.93 31.03
N LYS A 4 12.84 -15.13 30.50
CA LYS A 4 13.92 -15.46 29.56
C LYS A 4 13.74 -14.58 28.32
N THR A 5 14.50 -13.50 28.21
CA THR A 5 14.56 -12.67 27.01
C THR A 5 15.24 -13.46 25.91
N THR A 6 14.44 -14.07 25.05
CA THR A 6 14.91 -14.69 23.80
C THR A 6 15.73 -13.66 23.03
N ALA A 7 16.96 -14.02 22.68
CA ALA A 7 17.84 -13.18 21.88
C ALA A 7 17.16 -12.76 20.57
N PHE A 8 17.44 -11.56 20.09
CA PHE A 8 16.72 -10.95 18.96
C PHE A 8 16.62 -11.87 17.73
N TRP A 9 17.69 -12.60 17.40
CA TRP A 9 17.76 -13.54 16.27
C TRP A 9 17.03 -14.87 16.48
N LYS A 10 16.67 -15.23 17.72
CA LYS A 10 15.86 -16.42 18.03
C LYS A 10 14.36 -16.11 18.07
N ARG A 11 13.97 -14.86 17.87
CA ARG A 11 12.55 -14.47 17.84
C ARG A 11 11.95 -14.98 16.54
N PRO A 12 10.75 -15.61 16.56
CA PRO A 12 10.06 -15.93 15.32
C PRO A 12 9.85 -14.63 14.54
N LYS A 13 9.94 -14.70 13.20
CA LYS A 13 9.52 -13.60 12.34
C LYS A 13 8.15 -13.15 12.83
N PRO A 14 7.92 -11.85 13.13
CA PRO A 14 6.58 -11.38 13.44
C PRO A 14 5.70 -11.82 12.28
N GLY A 15 4.83 -12.80 12.54
CA GLY A 15 4.08 -13.51 11.50
C GLY A 15 3.42 -12.46 10.64
N LYS A 16 3.59 -12.55 9.31
CA LYS A 16 3.15 -11.56 8.29
C LYS A 16 1.94 -10.78 8.79
N THR A 17 2.15 -9.64 9.47
CA THR A 17 1.15 -9.19 10.45
C THR A 17 -0.09 -8.64 9.77
N LYS A 18 0.00 -8.28 8.48
CA LYS A 18 -1.14 -8.02 7.59
C LYS A 18 -0.73 -8.39 6.16
N PRO A 19 -1.60 -9.02 5.35
CA PRO A 19 -1.37 -9.09 3.91
C PRO A 19 -1.24 -7.66 3.35
N SER A 20 -0.39 -7.48 2.35
CA SER A 20 -0.32 -6.22 1.63
C SER A 20 -1.68 -5.93 1.02
N LYS A 21 -2.33 -4.85 1.47
CA LYS A 21 -3.60 -4.42 0.90
C LYS A 21 -3.31 -3.78 -0.47
N PRO A 22 -3.96 -4.22 -1.56
CA PRO A 22 -3.83 -3.54 -2.83
C PRO A 22 -4.31 -2.09 -2.71
N LEU A 23 -3.72 -1.21 -3.50
CA LEU A 23 -4.17 0.17 -3.64
C LEU A 23 -5.54 0.18 -4.31
N ALA A 24 -6.42 1.07 -3.87
CA ALA A 24 -7.67 1.34 -4.58
C ALA A 24 -7.37 1.94 -5.97
N PRO A 25 -8.25 1.77 -6.97
CA PRO A 25 -8.03 2.27 -8.34
C PRO A 25 -7.68 3.76 -8.39
N ASN A 26 -8.36 4.58 -7.59
CA ASN A 26 -8.09 6.01 -7.52
C ASN A 26 -6.70 6.36 -6.93
N GLN A 27 -6.19 5.52 -6.02
CA GLN A 27 -4.84 5.67 -5.48
C GLN A 27 -3.79 5.28 -6.53
N LEU A 28 -4.06 4.27 -7.37
CA LEU A 28 -3.18 3.89 -8.48
C LEU A 28 -3.06 5.02 -9.50
N GLU A 29 -4.18 5.63 -9.90
CA GLU A 29 -4.18 6.75 -10.85
C GLU A 29 -3.43 7.97 -10.30
N ALA A 30 -3.65 8.32 -9.04
CA ALA A 30 -2.92 9.41 -8.39
C ALA A 30 -1.41 9.14 -8.27
N ALA A 31 -1.01 7.88 -8.04
CA ALA A 31 0.40 7.49 -8.02
C ALA A 31 1.05 7.60 -9.40
N LYS A 32 0.36 7.15 -10.46
CA LYS A 32 0.84 7.25 -11.85
C LYS A 32 1.03 8.70 -12.28
N ALA A 33 0.01 9.54 -12.07
CA ALA A 33 0.06 10.96 -12.43
C ALA A 33 1.24 11.69 -11.75
N ARG A 34 1.49 11.37 -10.48
CA ARG A 34 2.62 11.93 -9.73
C ARG A 34 3.97 11.44 -10.24
N ALA A 35 4.06 10.15 -10.60
CA ALA A 35 5.28 9.57 -11.16
C ALA A 35 5.62 10.24 -12.51
N GLU A 36 4.63 10.41 -13.38
CA GLU A 36 4.76 11.08 -14.68
C GLU A 36 5.16 12.55 -14.52
N ALA A 37 4.49 13.30 -13.63
CA ALA A 37 4.84 14.70 -13.34
C ALA A 37 6.26 14.85 -12.80
N ALA A 38 6.79 13.83 -12.11
CA ALA A 38 8.14 13.82 -11.59
C ALA A 38 9.16 13.13 -12.52
N GLY A 39 8.74 12.64 -13.70
CA GLY A 39 9.59 11.90 -14.63
C GLY A 39 10.13 10.56 -14.08
N ARG A 40 9.49 10.00 -13.05
CA ARG A 40 9.87 8.71 -12.46
C ARG A 40 9.14 7.57 -13.17
N ARG A 41 9.85 6.46 -13.45
CA ARG A 41 9.21 5.26 -14.00
C ARG A 41 8.18 4.69 -13.01
N TYR A 42 7.04 4.29 -13.52
CA TYR A 42 5.98 3.56 -12.80
C TYR A 42 5.99 2.07 -13.19
N PRO A 43 5.70 1.12 -12.27
CA PRO A 43 5.36 1.27 -10.86
C PRO A 43 6.57 1.55 -9.96
N ASN A 44 6.40 2.38 -8.93
CA ASN A 44 7.44 2.68 -7.95
C ASN A 44 6.89 2.76 -6.52
N LEU A 45 7.76 2.56 -5.52
CA LEU A 45 7.34 2.55 -4.11
C LEU A 45 7.02 3.95 -3.57
N VAL A 46 7.72 4.98 -4.02
CA VAL A 46 7.61 6.34 -3.46
C VAL A 46 6.23 6.92 -3.72
N ASP A 47 5.79 6.87 -4.98
CA ASP A 47 4.51 7.43 -5.40
C ASP A 47 3.35 6.51 -4.97
N ASN A 48 3.53 5.18 -4.95
CA ASN A 48 2.57 4.24 -4.36
C ASN A 48 2.36 4.48 -2.85
N ALA A 49 3.44 4.69 -2.10
CA ALA A 49 3.37 4.97 -0.66
C ALA A 49 2.78 6.36 -0.38
N TRP A 50 3.04 7.34 -1.25
CA TRP A 50 2.39 8.64 -1.17
C TRP A 50 0.88 8.52 -1.39
N ALA A 51 0.46 7.81 -2.43
CA ALA A 51 -0.96 7.61 -2.72
C ALA A 51 -1.69 6.85 -1.60
N ALA A 52 -1.06 5.81 -1.02
CA ALA A 52 -1.59 5.09 0.13
C ALA A 52 -1.88 5.99 1.35
N ARG A 53 -1.14 7.11 1.50
CA ARG A 53 -1.20 7.99 2.66
C ARG A 53 -2.06 9.24 2.44
N HIS A 54 -2.07 9.75 1.21
CA HIS A 54 -2.66 11.06 0.89
C HIS A 54 -3.94 10.98 0.06
N VAL A 55 -4.21 9.84 -0.57
CA VAL A 55 -5.40 9.65 -1.41
C VAL A 55 -6.37 8.76 -0.65
N LEU A 56 -7.53 9.32 -0.31
CA LEU A 56 -8.61 8.56 0.34
C LEU A 56 -9.05 7.44 -0.60
N ALA A 57 -8.98 6.19 -0.14
CA ALA A 57 -9.44 5.05 -0.93
C ALA A 57 -10.93 5.21 -1.22
N GLN A 58 -11.26 5.42 -2.49
CA GLN A 58 -12.65 5.39 -2.93
C GLN A 58 -12.96 3.93 -3.29
N PRO A 59 -14.13 3.40 -2.90
CA PRO A 59 -14.60 2.15 -3.47
C PRO A 59 -14.74 2.33 -4.98
N ASP A 60 -14.52 1.22 -5.68
CA ASP A 60 -14.49 1.07 -7.12
C ASP A 60 -15.77 1.68 -7.73
N ARG A 61 -15.67 2.93 -8.21
CA ARG A 61 -16.81 3.65 -8.81
C ARG A 61 -17.22 3.06 -10.17
N ASP A 62 -16.45 2.10 -10.66
CA ASP A 62 -16.68 1.42 -11.93
C ASP A 62 -17.84 0.40 -11.85
N GLU A 63 -18.29 0.00 -10.64
CA GLU A 63 -19.49 -0.84 -10.51
C GLU A 63 -20.81 -0.07 -10.77
N GLU A 64 -20.83 1.26 -10.63
CA GLU A 64 -22.03 2.08 -10.83
C GLU A 64 -22.31 2.41 -12.30
N GLN A 65 -21.29 2.35 -13.18
CA GLN A 65 -21.45 2.67 -14.61
C GLN A 65 -21.58 1.43 -15.51
N ALA A 66 -21.39 0.22 -14.97
CA ALA A 66 -21.57 -1.04 -15.71
C ALA A 66 -22.99 -1.63 -15.55
N GLN A 67 -23.91 -0.91 -14.88
CA GLN A 67 -25.31 -1.32 -14.64
C GLN A 67 -26.34 -0.43 -15.39
N GLU A 68 -25.92 0.32 -16.41
CA GLU A 68 -26.82 1.08 -17.29
C GLU A 68 -26.79 0.55 -18.74
#